data_AF-A0A7K6GNT9-F1
#
_entry.id   AF-A0A7K6GNT9-F1
#
_cell.length_a   1.000
_cell.length_b   1.000
_cell.length_c   1.000
_cell.angle_alpha   90.00
_cell.angle_beta   90.00
_cell.angle_gamma   90.00
#
_symmetry.space_group_name_H-M   'P 1'
#
loop_
_entity.id
_entity.type
_entity.pdbx_description
1 polymer ?
#
loop_
_entity_poly.entity_id
_entity_poly.type
_entity_poly.pdbx_seq_one_letter_code
_entity_poly.pdbx_strand_id
1 'polypeptide(L)'
;DPAEAPQLPPGYSSKVKKVHSQGGYGSQGLSIVWGDSEQFEEEQSSSWVVWRGVSPAPPSVWVFLPQEKFTPVKYFSIDRVFRNESLDATHLAEFHQVEGVVADRGLTLGHLMGTLRQFFTKLGISQLRFKPAYNPYTEPSMEVFSYHEGLKKWVEVGNSGVFRP
;
A
#
# COMPACT_ATOMS: atom_id res chain seq x y z
N ASP A 1 -9.71 -21.54 0.31
CA ASP A 1 -9.98 -20.10 0.29
C ASP A 1 -10.66 -19.67 1.57
N PRO A 2 -10.26 -18.55 2.20
CA PRO A 2 -10.97 -18.05 3.37
C PRO A 2 -12.36 -17.57 2.94
N ALA A 3 -13.40 -18.23 3.44
CA ALA A 3 -14.79 -17.87 3.21
C ALA A 3 -15.24 -16.67 4.07
N GLU A 4 -14.44 -16.30 5.07
CA GLU A 4 -14.77 -15.29 6.08
C GLU A 4 -13.60 -14.33 6.29
N ALA A 5 -13.93 -13.06 6.54
CA ALA A 5 -12.95 -12.05 6.93
C ALA A 5 -12.51 -12.28 8.39
N PRO A 6 -11.22 -12.10 8.72
CA PRO A 6 -10.77 -12.16 10.11
C PRO A 6 -11.42 -11.05 10.92
N GLN A 7 -11.74 -11.34 12.18
CA GLN A 7 -12.33 -10.35 13.07
C GLN A 7 -11.37 -9.17 13.30
N LEU A 8 -11.89 -7.96 13.13
CA LEU A 8 -11.14 -6.73 13.40
C LEU A 8 -10.92 -6.58 14.91
N PRO A 9 -9.79 -6.00 15.35
CA PRO A 9 -9.57 -5.68 16.76
C PRO A 9 -10.70 -4.78 17.29
N PRO A 10 -11.14 -5.00 18.55
CA PRO A 10 -12.17 -4.18 19.16
C PRO A 10 -11.85 -2.69 19.10
N GLY A 11 -12.80 -1.89 18.62
CA GLY A 11 -12.67 -0.43 18.51
C GLY A 11 -11.78 0.08 17.37
N TYR A 12 -11.17 -0.79 16.55
CA TYR A 12 -10.39 -0.35 15.38
C TYR A 12 -11.28 0.31 14.32
N SER A 13 -12.42 -0.30 13.96
CA SER A 13 -13.38 0.27 13.01
C SER A 13 -13.83 1.67 13.42
N SER A 14 -14.19 1.85 14.70
CA SER A 14 -14.64 3.13 15.23
C SER A 14 -13.55 4.22 15.14
N LYS A 15 -12.28 3.86 15.34
CA LYS A 15 -11.15 4.78 15.14
C LYS A 15 -10.99 5.18 13.67
N VAL A 16 -11.05 4.21 12.75
CA VAL A 16 -10.97 4.46 11.31
C VAL A 16 -12.11 5.38 10.87
N LYS A 17 -13.36 5.07 11.25
CA LYS A 17 -14.55 5.89 10.97
C LYS A 17 -14.39 7.33 11.44
N LYS A 18 -13.90 7.52 12.67
CA LYS A 18 -13.66 8.86 13.24
C LYS A 18 -12.62 9.64 12.42
N VAL A 19 -11.47 9.04 12.14
CA VAL A 19 -10.37 9.72 11.42
C VAL A 19 -10.77 10.03 9.97
N HIS A 20 -11.46 9.12 9.29
CA HIS A 20 -11.92 9.34 7.91
C HIS A 20 -12.94 10.47 7.82
N SER A 21 -13.88 10.57 8.77
CA SER A 21 -14.93 11.59 8.73
C SER A 21 -14.49 12.94 9.28
N GLN A 22 -13.98 12.96 10.52
CA GLN A 22 -13.73 14.18 11.30
C GLN A 22 -12.25 14.54 11.43
N GLY A 23 -11.34 13.65 11.00
CA GLY A 23 -9.90 13.80 11.20
C GLY A 23 -9.41 13.33 12.57
N GLY A 24 -8.11 13.48 12.79
CA GLY A 24 -7.38 12.95 13.93
C GLY A 24 -5.88 12.86 13.63
N TYR A 25 -5.06 12.70 14.68
CA TYR A 25 -3.59 12.54 14.56
C TYR A 25 -2.89 13.64 13.74
N GLY A 26 -3.45 14.85 13.73
CA GLY A 26 -2.94 15.99 12.95
C GLY A 26 -3.53 16.12 11.54
N SER A 27 -4.34 15.16 11.08
CA SER A 27 -5.10 15.23 9.82
C SER A 27 -6.50 15.83 10.02
N GLN A 28 -7.00 16.53 9.01
CA GLN A 28 -8.38 17.05 8.95
C GLN A 28 -9.40 15.98 8.53
N GLY A 29 -8.95 14.77 8.19
CA GLY A 29 -9.82 13.72 7.64
C GLY A 29 -10.26 14.05 6.22
N LEU A 30 -11.32 13.38 5.75
CA LEU A 30 -11.87 13.56 4.41
C LEU A 30 -13.16 14.41 4.40
N SER A 31 -13.66 14.82 5.57
CA SER A 31 -14.91 15.59 5.70
C SER A 31 -16.11 14.92 5.01
N ILE A 32 -16.14 13.58 5.04
CA ILE A 32 -17.23 12.77 4.49
C ILE A 32 -18.12 12.24 5.61
N VAL A 33 -19.43 12.11 5.34
CA VAL A 33 -20.31 11.36 6.23
C VAL A 33 -20.12 9.87 5.94
N TRP A 34 -19.66 9.15 6.95
CA TRP A 34 -19.29 7.74 6.82
C TRP A 34 -20.55 6.88 6.93
N GLY A 35 -21.07 6.41 5.79
CA GLY A 35 -22.24 5.53 5.70
C GLY A 35 -23.51 6.11 5.07
N ASP A 36 -23.48 7.33 4.51
CA ASP A 36 -24.69 7.99 3.96
C ASP A 36 -24.96 7.73 2.48
N SER A 37 -24.07 7.03 1.77
CA SER A 37 -24.42 6.49 0.44
C SER A 37 -25.21 5.19 0.63
N GLU A 38 -26.30 5.00 -0.11
CA GLU A 38 -27.18 3.80 -0.14
C GLU A 38 -26.46 2.44 -0.35
N GLN A 39 -25.12 2.44 -0.46
CA GLN A 39 -24.26 1.31 -0.80
C GLN A 39 -23.23 0.94 0.29
N PHE A 40 -23.15 1.68 1.40
CA PHE A 40 -22.07 1.52 2.40
C PHE A 40 -22.59 1.30 3.82
N GLU A 41 -23.11 0.11 4.09
CA GLU A 41 -23.37 -0.34 5.46
C GLU A 41 -22.06 -0.81 6.12
N GLU A 42 -21.80 -0.37 7.37
CA GLU A 42 -20.58 -0.68 8.14
C GLU A 42 -20.42 -2.19 8.41
N GLU A 43 -21.55 -2.88 8.62
CA GLU A 43 -21.62 -4.32 8.85
C GLU A 43 -21.33 -5.13 7.57
N GLN A 44 -21.79 -4.61 6.42
CA GLN A 44 -21.46 -5.19 5.13
C GLN A 44 -20.00 -4.94 4.76
N SER A 45 -19.52 -3.70 4.86
CA SER A 45 -18.12 -3.30 4.57
C SER A 45 -17.07 -4.14 5.31
N SER A 46 -17.39 -4.54 6.53
CA SER A 46 -16.52 -5.37 7.39
C SER A 46 -16.59 -6.87 7.08
N SER A 47 -17.61 -7.31 6.33
CA SER A 47 -17.86 -8.71 5.98
C SER A 47 -17.57 -9.06 4.52
N TRP A 48 -17.37 -8.08 3.62
CA TRP A 48 -16.96 -8.35 2.24
C TRP A 48 -15.58 -9.00 2.20
N VAL A 49 -15.54 -10.24 1.71
CA VAL A 49 -14.31 -10.87 1.25
C VAL A 49 -14.12 -10.50 -0.22
N VAL A 50 -13.15 -9.64 -0.50
CA VAL A 50 -12.84 -9.19 -1.87
C VAL A 50 -11.50 -9.78 -2.31
N TRP A 51 -11.43 -10.22 -3.57
CA TRP A 51 -10.16 -10.59 -4.19
C TRP A 51 -9.22 -9.38 -4.23
N ARG A 52 -7.98 -9.53 -3.78
CA ARG A 52 -7.05 -8.41 -3.57
C ARG A 52 -6.72 -7.68 -4.89
N GLY A 53 -7.22 -6.45 -5.08
CA GLY A 53 -6.98 -5.64 -6.29
C GLY A 53 -5.63 -4.92 -6.36
N VAL A 54 -5.08 -4.63 -5.19
CA VAL A 54 -3.68 -4.25 -4.97
C VAL A 54 -3.29 -5.06 -3.73
N SER A 55 -2.06 -5.54 -3.65
CA SER A 55 -1.47 -5.82 -2.34
C SER A 55 -1.05 -4.44 -1.84
N PRO A 56 -1.69 -3.81 -0.84
CA PRO A 56 -0.98 -2.78 -0.09
C PRO A 56 -0.82 -3.34 1.30
N ALA A 57 0.02 -4.36 1.44
CA ALA A 57 0.50 -4.82 2.73
C ALA A 57 -0.57 -4.97 3.85
N PRO A 58 -1.85 -5.39 3.63
CA PRO A 58 -2.78 -5.51 4.75
C PRO A 58 -2.26 -6.48 5.81
N PRO A 59 -1.74 -7.69 5.47
CA PRO A 59 -1.20 -8.60 6.48
C PRO A 59 -0.07 -7.96 7.30
N SER A 60 0.78 -7.12 6.72
CA SER A 60 1.88 -6.49 7.47
C SER A 60 1.44 -5.31 8.33
N VAL A 61 0.39 -4.57 7.96
CA VAL A 61 -0.18 -3.54 8.85
C VAL A 61 -0.82 -4.19 10.09
N TRP A 62 -1.46 -5.35 9.93
CA TRP A 62 -1.97 -6.15 11.05
C TRP A 62 -0.85 -6.67 11.97
N VAL A 63 0.34 -6.97 11.43
CA VAL A 63 1.50 -7.37 12.25
C VAL A 63 1.97 -6.23 13.19
N PHE A 64 1.62 -4.98 12.91
CA PHE A 64 1.92 -3.84 13.78
C PHE A 64 0.89 -3.59 14.89
N LEU A 65 -0.23 -4.33 14.91
CA LEU A 65 -1.21 -4.26 16.00
C LEU A 65 -0.76 -5.10 17.21
N PRO A 66 -1.20 -4.68 18.40
CA PRO A 66 -0.34 -4.09 19.42
C PRO A 66 0.70 -5.10 19.94
N GLN A 67 1.93 -5.00 19.47
CA GLN A 67 3.05 -5.52 20.26
C GLN A 67 3.25 -4.59 21.46
N GLU A 68 3.37 -5.14 22.68
CA GLU A 68 3.59 -4.33 23.89
C GLU A 68 4.85 -3.44 23.79
N LYS A 69 5.80 -3.84 22.93
CA LYS A 69 7.02 -3.08 22.62
C LYS A 69 7.27 -3.09 21.12
N PHE A 70 7.47 -1.91 20.55
CA PHE A 70 7.87 -1.77 19.15
C PHE A 70 9.28 -2.32 18.93
N THR A 71 9.41 -3.20 17.93
CA THR A 71 10.67 -3.73 17.41
C THR A 71 10.78 -3.40 15.92
N PRO A 72 11.93 -2.92 15.41
CA PRO A 72 12.10 -2.67 13.98
C PRO A 72 11.97 -3.94 13.16
N VAL A 73 11.28 -3.86 12.01
CA VAL A 73 11.00 -5.03 11.15
C VAL A 73 11.10 -4.69 9.67
N LYS A 74 11.32 -5.73 8.86
CA LYS A 74 11.34 -5.70 7.41
C LYS A 74 10.54 -6.90 6.89
N TYR A 75 9.52 -6.66 6.09
CA TYR A 75 8.70 -7.70 5.48
C TYR A 75 8.69 -7.56 3.96
N PHE A 76 8.46 -8.67 3.28
CA PHE A 76 8.21 -8.70 1.84
C PHE A 76 7.17 -9.78 1.53
N SER A 77 6.46 -9.62 0.43
CA SER A 77 5.52 -10.62 -0.08
C SER A 77 5.53 -10.64 -1.60
N ILE A 78 5.28 -11.81 -2.16
CA ILE A 78 5.01 -12.00 -3.58
C ILE A 78 3.71 -12.80 -3.64
N ASP A 79 2.65 -12.18 -4.14
CA ASP A 79 1.33 -12.79 -4.13
C ASP A 79 0.52 -12.39 -5.36
N ARG A 80 -0.51 -13.18 -5.67
CA ARG A 80 -1.42 -12.93 -6.78
C ARG A 80 -2.46 -11.87 -6.38
N VAL A 81 -2.67 -10.93 -7.29
CA VAL A 81 -3.67 -9.86 -7.21
C VAL A 81 -4.63 -9.97 -8.38
N PHE A 82 -5.87 -9.52 -8.16
CA PHE A 82 -7.00 -9.66 -9.07
C PHE A 82 -7.62 -8.30 -9.33
N ARG A 83 -7.61 -7.83 -10.57
CA ARG A 83 -8.22 -6.56 -10.94
C ARG A 83 -9.41 -6.79 -11.86
N ASN A 84 -10.53 -6.17 -11.50
CA ASN A 84 -11.69 -6.13 -12.37
C ASN A 84 -11.52 -5.01 -13.41
N GLU A 85 -10.58 -5.21 -14.33
CA GLU A 85 -10.29 -4.32 -15.44
C GLU A 85 -10.61 -5.05 -16.76
N SER A 86 -10.97 -4.29 -17.80
CA SER A 86 -11.23 -4.85 -19.13
C SER A 86 -9.96 -5.50 -19.68
N LEU A 87 -10.04 -6.80 -19.99
CA LEU A 87 -8.93 -7.57 -20.57
C LEU A 87 -8.48 -6.94 -21.89
N ASP A 88 -7.21 -6.59 -21.97
CA ASP A 88 -6.55 -6.24 -23.22
C ASP A 88 -5.21 -6.97 -23.34
N ALA A 89 -4.49 -6.74 -24.44
CA ALA A 89 -3.23 -7.43 -24.71
C ALA A 89 -2.12 -7.17 -23.67
N THR A 90 -2.29 -6.16 -22.81
CA THR A 90 -1.32 -5.70 -21.82
C THR A 90 -1.82 -5.76 -20.37
N HIS A 91 -3.12 -5.90 -20.15
CA HIS A 91 -3.75 -5.93 -18.83
C HIS A 91 -4.43 -7.28 -18.59
N LEU A 92 -3.83 -8.05 -17.68
CA LEU A 92 -4.39 -9.32 -17.21
C LEU A 92 -5.30 -9.07 -16.00
N ALA A 93 -6.40 -9.81 -15.93
CA ALA A 93 -7.29 -9.80 -14.77
C ALA A 93 -6.61 -10.32 -13.49
N GLU A 94 -5.57 -11.15 -13.63
CA GLU A 94 -4.73 -11.61 -12.52
C GLU A 94 -3.23 -11.48 -12.86
N PHE A 95 -2.44 -11.06 -11.88
CA PHE A 95 -0.98 -10.98 -11.99
C PHE A 95 -0.32 -11.07 -10.61
N HIS A 96 1.01 -11.18 -10.56
CA HIS A 96 1.75 -11.25 -9.30
C HIS A 96 2.31 -9.88 -8.94
N GLN A 97 2.09 -9.46 -7.69
CA GLN A 97 2.65 -8.22 -7.14
C GLN A 97 3.73 -8.57 -6.12
N VAL A 98 4.86 -7.87 -6.21
CA VAL A 98 5.95 -7.91 -5.22
C VAL A 98 5.85 -6.66 -4.36
N GLU A 99 5.87 -6.84 -3.04
CA GLU A 99 5.84 -5.76 -2.07
C GLU A 99 6.91 -5.90 -1.00
N GLY A 100 7.34 -4.78 -0.44
CA GLY A 100 8.24 -4.72 0.70
C GLY A 100 7.92 -3.54 1.61
N VAL A 101 8.02 -3.76 2.92
CA VAL A 101 7.81 -2.73 3.94
C VAL A 101 8.93 -2.77 4.97
N VAL A 102 9.38 -1.58 5.38
CA VAL A 102 10.34 -1.39 6.47
C VAL A 102 9.69 -0.48 7.50
N ALA A 103 9.64 -0.94 8.75
CA ALA A 103 9.12 -0.16 9.86
C ALA A 103 10.21 -0.01 10.92
N ASP A 104 10.60 1.23 11.18
CA ASP A 104 11.58 1.62 12.18
C ASP A 104 11.30 3.06 12.61
N ARG A 105 11.91 3.52 13.70
CA ARG A 105 11.83 4.90 14.16
C ARG A 105 12.77 5.78 13.34
N GLY A 106 12.31 6.98 12.99
CA GLY A 106 13.14 7.98 12.29
C GLY A 106 13.44 7.62 10.83
N LEU A 107 12.61 6.80 10.20
CA LEU A 107 12.71 6.57 8.76
C LEU A 107 12.42 7.86 7.99
N THR A 108 13.14 8.07 6.90
CA THR A 108 13.04 9.25 6.04
C THR A 108 12.86 8.80 4.61
N LEU A 109 12.45 9.73 3.73
CA LEU A 109 12.37 9.46 2.30
C LEU A 109 13.72 8.99 1.71
N GLY A 110 14.84 9.50 2.24
CA GLY A 110 16.18 9.05 1.85
C GLY A 110 16.44 7.58 2.15
N HIS A 111 15.93 7.05 3.26
CA HIS A 111 16.02 5.62 3.59
C HIS A 111 15.23 4.75 2.60
N LEU A 112 14.04 5.20 2.19
CA LEU A 112 13.24 4.53 1.15
C LEU A 112 13.99 4.50 -0.19
N MET A 113 14.49 5.65 -0.64
CA MET A 113 15.27 5.75 -1.89
C MET A 113 16.53 4.88 -1.84
N GLY A 114 17.24 4.84 -0.71
CA GLY A 114 18.42 3.99 -0.52
C GLY A 114 18.08 2.50 -0.59
N THR A 115 16.97 2.09 0.03
CA THR A 115 16.48 0.70 -0.02
C THR A 115 16.13 0.29 -1.44
N LEU A 116 15.40 1.14 -2.18
CA LEU A 116 15.03 0.88 -3.58
C LEU A 116 16.27 0.81 -4.49
N ARG A 117 17.24 1.72 -4.30
CA ARG A 117 18.52 1.65 -5.03
C ARG A 117 19.22 0.31 -4.81
N GLN A 118 19.31 -0.16 -3.57
CA GLN A 118 19.94 -1.46 -3.28
C GLN A 118 19.15 -2.63 -3.87
N PHE A 119 17.83 -2.61 -3.76
CA PHE A 119 16.95 -3.64 -4.31
C PHE A 119 17.13 -3.78 -5.83
N PHE A 120 16.96 -2.70 -6.57
CA PHE A 120 17.08 -2.70 -8.03
C PHE A 120 18.52 -2.97 -8.50
N THR A 121 19.54 -2.50 -7.78
CA THR A 121 20.94 -2.82 -8.11
C THR A 121 21.20 -4.32 -8.07
N LYS A 122 20.63 -5.05 -7.08
CA LYS A 122 20.72 -6.51 -7.01
C LYS A 122 19.98 -7.23 -8.14
N LEU A 123 19.03 -6.55 -8.79
CA LEU A 123 18.35 -7.03 -10.00
C LEU A 123 19.08 -6.62 -11.29
N GLY A 124 20.25 -5.98 -11.21
CA GLY A 124 20.99 -5.48 -12.37
C GLY A 124 20.49 -4.14 -12.92
N ILE A 125 19.62 -3.44 -12.20
CA ILE A 125 19.04 -2.16 -12.59
C ILE A 125 19.71 -1.03 -11.78
N SER A 126 20.60 -0.27 -12.42
CA SER A 126 21.42 0.75 -11.75
C SER A 126 21.01 2.19 -12.05
N GLN A 127 20.44 2.46 -13.23
CA GLN A 127 20.06 3.79 -13.67
C GLN A 127 18.69 4.19 -13.15
N LEU A 128 18.58 4.58 -11.87
CA LEU A 128 17.29 4.95 -11.26
C LEU A 128 17.04 6.46 -11.22
N ARG A 129 15.79 6.84 -11.51
CA ARG A 129 15.21 8.17 -11.24
C ARG A 129 13.96 8.02 -10.39
N PHE A 130 13.74 8.99 -9.51
CA PHE A 130 12.56 9.04 -8.65
C PHE A 130 11.72 10.23 -9.06
N LYS A 131 10.41 10.02 -9.22
CA LYS A 131 9.45 11.04 -9.61
C LYS A 131 8.37 11.13 -8.53
N PRO A 132 8.03 12.32 -8.02
CA PRO A 132 6.91 12.47 -7.10
C PRO A 132 5.63 11.90 -7.71
N ALA A 133 4.87 11.19 -6.88
CA ALA A 133 3.62 10.56 -7.25
C ALA A 133 2.55 10.82 -6.19
N TYR A 134 1.35 10.30 -6.41
CA TYR A 134 0.27 10.35 -5.44
C TYR A 134 -0.27 8.94 -5.21
N ASN A 135 -0.18 8.47 -3.96
CA ASN A 135 -0.94 7.31 -3.50
C ASN A 135 -1.76 7.73 -2.28
N PRO A 136 -3.05 7.35 -2.18
CA PRO A 136 -3.92 7.80 -1.07
C PRO A 136 -3.42 7.46 0.33
N TYR A 137 -2.64 6.37 0.48
CA TYR A 137 -2.17 5.84 1.76
C TYR A 137 -0.71 6.18 2.07
N THR A 138 0.01 6.90 1.19
CA THR A 138 1.39 7.32 1.45
C THR A 138 1.64 8.81 1.26
N GLU A 139 2.44 9.40 2.15
CA GLU A 139 2.90 10.78 2.07
C GLU A 139 4.28 10.91 2.75
N PRO A 140 5.36 11.21 2.00
CA PRO A 140 5.45 11.41 0.55
C PRO A 140 5.38 10.11 -0.26
N SER A 141 5.04 10.22 -1.56
CA SER A 141 4.97 9.10 -2.52
C SER A 141 5.90 9.34 -3.73
N MET A 142 6.44 8.27 -4.32
CA MET A 142 7.28 8.34 -5.52
C MET A 142 7.16 7.10 -6.41
N GLU A 143 7.21 7.34 -7.72
CA GLU A 143 7.47 6.35 -8.76
C GLU A 143 8.98 6.21 -8.99
N VAL A 144 9.41 5.00 -9.33
CA VAL A 144 10.79 4.65 -9.67
C VAL A 144 10.87 4.34 -11.16
N PHE A 145 11.78 5.02 -11.86
CA PHE A 145 12.03 4.83 -13.28
C PHE A 145 13.44 4.30 -13.52
N SER A 146 13.59 3.45 -14.53
CA SER A 146 14.88 3.05 -15.08
C SER A 146 14.99 3.35 -16.57
N TYR A 147 16.19 3.68 -17.05
CA TYR A 147 16.44 3.75 -18.49
C TYR A 147 16.49 2.34 -19.08
N HIS A 148 15.72 2.10 -20.15
CA HIS A 148 15.71 0.82 -20.86
C HIS A 148 16.43 0.95 -22.21
N GLU A 149 17.62 0.36 -22.32
CA GLU A 149 18.51 0.50 -23.49
C GLU A 149 17.83 0.11 -24.81
N GLY A 150 17.05 -0.98 -24.83
CA GLY A 150 16.35 -1.44 -26.04
C GLY A 150 15.21 -0.52 -26.50
N LEU A 151 14.60 0.23 -25.58
CA LEU A 151 13.47 1.12 -25.88
C LEU A 151 13.91 2.60 -25.94
N LYS A 152 15.17 2.87 -25.59
CA LYS A 152 15.80 4.20 -25.50
C LYS A 152 14.97 5.23 -24.72
N LYS A 153 14.25 4.78 -23.70
CA LYS A 153 13.35 5.62 -22.89
C LYS A 153 13.41 5.24 -21.41
N TRP A 154 12.98 6.17 -20.57
CA TRP A 154 12.71 5.90 -19.15
C TRP A 154 11.41 5.12 -19.04
N VAL A 155 11.45 3.98 -18.36
CA VAL A 155 10.31 3.12 -18.07
C VAL A 155 10.10 3.07 -16.57
N GLU A 156 8.84 3.05 -16.15
CA GLU A 156 8.49 2.83 -14.75
C GLU A 156 8.85 1.40 -14.36
N VAL A 157 9.47 1.22 -13.20
CA VAL A 157 9.89 -0.08 -12.67
C VAL A 157 9.33 -0.36 -11.27
N GLY A 158 8.65 0.60 -10.66
CA GLY A 158 7.96 0.41 -9.39
C GLY A 158 7.34 1.69 -8.84
N ASN A 159 6.43 1.53 -7.88
CA ASN A 159 5.80 2.59 -7.11
C ASN A 159 6.13 2.40 -5.62
N SER A 160 6.20 3.49 -4.86
CA SER A 160 6.57 3.47 -3.44
C SER A 160 6.09 4.71 -2.68
N GLY A 161 6.14 4.66 -1.35
CA GLY A 161 5.89 5.82 -0.50
C GLY A 161 6.07 5.51 0.98
N VAL A 162 5.85 6.53 1.82
CA VAL A 162 5.86 6.42 3.28
C VAL A 162 4.42 6.43 3.79
N PHE A 163 3.99 5.44 4.56
CA PHE A 163 2.60 5.38 5.05
C PHE A 163 2.20 6.63 5.83
N ARG A 164 0.97 7.08 5.61
CA ARG A 164 0.36 8.19 6.36
C ARG A 164 0.15 7.81 7.85
N PRO A 165 0.22 8.78 8.77
CA PRO A 165 -0.06 8.57 10.20
C PRO A 165 -1.56 8.41 10.49
#